data_AF-A0A6P1CF93-F1
#
_entry.id   AF-A0A6P1CF93-F1
#
_cell.length_a   1.000
_cell.length_b   1.000
_cell.length_c   1.000
_cell.angle_alpha   90.00
_cell.angle_beta   90.00
_cell.angle_gamma   90.00
#
_symmetry.space_group_name_H-M   'P 1'
#
loop_
_entity.id
_entity.type
_entity.pdbx_description
1 polymer ?
#
loop_
_entity_poly.entity_id
_entity_poly.type
_entity_poly.pdbx_seq_one_letter_code
_entity_poly.pdbx_strand_id
1 'polypeptide(L)'
;MKGENPEYSESNIKKTVWGDITHLADGRWSTVWQLEFSVPHSERTIDVISDSAVGFDAVLKINGRRGTLNIVTREHAMSGVNYPMTYKCFRIVNDDIGEIWKIQGRPRDWYAPFR
;
A
#
# COMPACT_ATOMS: atom_id res chain seq x y z
N MET A 1 -0.23 46.40 0.13
CA MET A 1 -0.06 45.08 -0.53
C MET A 1 -0.28 44.02 0.54
N LYS A 2 -1.49 43.44 0.60
CA LYS A 2 -1.82 42.39 1.56
C LYS A 2 -1.52 41.05 0.89
N GLY A 3 -0.72 40.24 1.58
CA GLY A 3 -0.28 38.94 1.11
C GLY A 3 -1.46 38.04 0.81
N GLU A 4 -1.38 37.40 -0.35
CA GLU A 4 -2.26 36.30 -0.73
C GLU A 4 -2.06 35.18 0.31
N ASN A 5 -3.12 34.91 1.08
CA ASN A 5 -3.27 33.62 1.75
C ASN A 5 -3.24 32.56 0.67
N PRO A 6 -2.37 31.54 0.72
CA PRO A 6 -2.54 30.40 -0.15
C PRO A 6 -3.87 29.74 0.24
N GLU A 7 -4.84 29.81 -0.67
CA GLU A 7 -6.07 29.05 -0.60
C GLU A 7 -5.69 27.59 -0.34
N TYR A 8 -6.05 27.08 0.84
CA TYR A 8 -6.11 25.65 1.10
C TYR A 8 -7.21 25.08 0.18
N SER A 9 -6.84 24.75 -1.05
CA SER A 9 -7.71 24.08 -2.00
C SER A 9 -7.81 22.60 -1.60
N GLU A 10 -8.74 22.28 -0.71
CA GLU A 10 -9.18 20.91 -0.40
C GLU A 10 -9.61 20.14 -1.67
N SER A 11 -9.83 20.86 -2.78
CA SER A 11 -10.22 20.36 -4.10
C SER A 11 -9.14 19.58 -4.85
N ASN A 12 -7.88 19.58 -4.38
CA ASN A 12 -6.78 18.82 -4.99
C ASN A 12 -6.39 17.55 -4.22
N ILE A 13 -7.20 17.11 -3.26
CA ILE A 13 -7.01 15.82 -2.59
C ILE A 13 -7.40 14.72 -3.59
N LYS A 14 -6.39 14.19 -4.30
CA LYS A 14 -6.55 13.01 -5.15
C LYS A 14 -7.10 11.88 -4.28
N LYS A 15 -8.33 11.42 -4.57
CA LYS A 15 -8.98 10.33 -3.82
C LYS A 15 -8.11 9.07 -3.94
N THR A 16 -7.42 8.70 -2.87
CA THR A 16 -6.63 7.48 -2.79
C THR A 16 -7.55 6.28 -3.00
N VAL A 17 -7.26 5.45 -4.01
CA VAL A 17 -7.96 4.19 -4.21
C VAL A 17 -7.34 3.16 -3.28
N TRP A 18 -8.14 2.62 -2.38
CA TRP A 18 -7.72 1.64 -1.40
C TRP A 18 -7.67 0.23 -1.98
N GLY A 19 -6.95 -0.66 -1.29
CA GLY A 19 -6.99 -2.08 -1.58
C GLY A 19 -8.36 -2.70 -1.31
N ASP A 20 -8.57 -3.90 -1.84
CA ASP A 20 -9.79 -4.67 -1.60
C ASP A 20 -9.76 -5.22 -0.18
N ILE A 21 -10.70 -4.78 0.66
CA ILE A 21 -10.78 -5.14 2.08
C ILE A 21 -11.79 -6.27 2.26
N THR A 22 -11.39 -7.33 2.94
CA THR A 22 -12.24 -8.47 3.30
C THR A 22 -12.09 -8.82 4.77
N HIS A 23 -13.20 -9.03 5.47
CA HIS A 23 -13.19 -9.58 6.82
C HIS A 23 -13.12 -11.11 6.74
N LEU A 24 -12.15 -11.70 7.43
CA LEU A 24 -11.87 -13.13 7.44
C LEU A 24 -12.71 -13.85 8.51
N ALA A 25 -12.92 -15.16 8.31
CA ALA A 25 -13.72 -15.98 9.22
C ALA A 25 -13.13 -16.10 10.64
N ASP A 26 -11.82 -15.87 10.79
CA ASP A 26 -11.10 -15.90 12.07
C ASP A 26 -11.07 -14.55 12.79
N GLY A 27 -11.82 -13.56 12.31
CA GLY A 27 -11.91 -12.22 12.90
C GLY A 27 -10.80 -11.26 12.47
N ARG A 28 -9.89 -11.68 11.59
CA ARG A 28 -8.87 -10.80 11.00
C ARG A 28 -9.40 -10.07 9.78
N TRP A 29 -8.66 -9.06 9.33
CA TRP A 29 -8.92 -8.31 8.12
C TRP A 29 -7.83 -8.60 7.09
N SER A 30 -8.22 -8.71 5.83
CA SER A 30 -7.33 -8.87 4.68
C SER A 30 -7.49 -7.67 3.76
N THR A 31 -6.38 -7.08 3.35
CA THR A 31 -6.35 -5.99 2.36
C THR A 31 -5.46 -6.38 1.21
N VAL A 32 -6.02 -6.42 0.01
CA VAL A 32 -5.30 -6.81 -1.20
C VAL A 32 -4.97 -5.58 -2.04
N TRP A 33 -3.68 -5.38 -2.32
CA TRP A 33 -3.17 -4.30 -3.15
C TRP A 33 -2.62 -4.83 -4.46
N GLN A 34 -3.13 -4.31 -5.58
CA GLN A 34 -2.60 -4.59 -6.91
C GLN A 34 -1.46 -3.62 -7.22
N LEU A 35 -0.29 -4.16 -7.54
CA LEU A 35 0.93 -3.43 -7.86
C LEU A 35 1.34 -3.72 -9.31
N GLU A 36 1.90 -2.73 -9.98
CA GLU A 36 2.58 -2.87 -11.27
C GLU A 36 4.01 -2.38 -11.12
N PHE A 37 5.01 -3.17 -11.51
CA PHE A 37 6.43 -2.84 -11.42
C PHE A 37 6.95 -2.20 -12.72
N SER A 38 7.96 -1.35 -12.62
CA SER A 38 8.61 -0.69 -13.77
C SER A 38 9.21 -1.71 -14.75
N VAL A 39 9.72 -2.83 -14.23
CA VAL A 39 10.36 -3.91 -15.00
C VAL A 39 9.76 -5.28 -14.63
N PRO A 40 9.81 -6.29 -15.51
CA PRO A 40 9.36 -7.63 -15.16
C PRO A 40 10.29 -8.29 -14.14
N HIS A 41 9.72 -9.05 -13.21
CA HIS A 41 10.42 -9.86 -12.22
C HIS A 41 10.04 -11.35 -12.36
N SER A 42 10.91 -12.24 -11.90
CA SER A 42 10.62 -13.67 -11.78
C SER A 42 9.46 -13.91 -10.81
N GLU A 43 8.68 -14.96 -11.08
CA GLU A 43 7.58 -15.36 -10.21
C GLU A 43 8.12 -15.81 -8.84
N ARG A 44 7.60 -15.21 -7.77
CA ARG A 44 7.98 -15.52 -6.39
C ARG A 44 6.97 -14.97 -5.39
N THR A 45 6.97 -15.56 -4.19
CA THR A 45 6.25 -15.05 -3.01
C THR A 45 7.27 -14.60 -1.97
N ILE A 46 7.05 -13.46 -1.35
CA ILE A 46 7.99 -12.80 -0.43
C ILE A 46 7.21 -12.29 0.79
N ASP A 47 7.69 -12.63 1.97
CA ASP A 47 7.24 -11.98 3.21
C ASP A 47 7.88 -10.59 3.28
N VAL A 48 7.07 -9.54 3.18
CA VAL A 48 7.54 -8.15 3.14
C VAL A 48 7.88 -7.68 4.55
N ILE A 49 6.93 -7.87 5.47
CA ILE A 49 7.09 -7.54 6.89
C ILE A 49 6.00 -8.27 7.69
N SER A 50 6.35 -8.70 8.89
CA SER A 50 5.41 -9.21 9.87
C SER A 50 5.71 -8.61 11.24
N ASP A 51 4.64 -8.31 11.98
CA ASP A 51 4.70 -7.83 13.36
C ASP A 51 3.57 -8.49 14.15
N SER A 52 3.96 -9.47 14.98
CA SER A 52 3.02 -10.26 15.78
C SER A 52 2.42 -9.48 16.96
N ALA A 53 3.06 -8.39 17.41
CA ALA A 53 2.59 -7.59 18.53
C ALA A 53 1.34 -6.80 18.15
N VAL A 54 1.32 -6.25 16.93
CA VAL A 54 0.14 -5.56 16.36
C VAL A 54 -0.71 -6.46 15.45
N GLY A 55 -0.27 -7.70 15.24
CA GLY A 55 -0.98 -8.70 14.43
C GLY A 55 -1.05 -8.31 12.96
N PHE A 56 0.05 -7.80 12.41
CA PHE A 56 0.20 -7.36 11.03
C PHE A 56 1.09 -8.34 10.27
N ASP A 57 0.66 -8.77 9.10
CA ASP A 57 1.41 -9.67 8.23
C ASP A 57 1.23 -9.24 6.77
N ALA A 58 2.33 -9.06 6.04
CA ALA A 58 2.31 -8.59 4.66
C ALA A 58 3.10 -9.53 3.75
N VAL A 59 2.42 -10.12 2.78
CA VAL A 59 2.99 -11.04 1.80
C VAL A 59 2.79 -10.50 0.40
N LEU A 60 3.87 -10.41 -0.37
CA LEU A 60 3.86 -10.02 -1.77
C LEU A 60 4.00 -11.25 -2.67
N LYS A 61 3.09 -11.39 -3.63
CA LYS A 61 3.22 -12.32 -4.76
C LYS A 61 3.54 -11.55 -6.01
N ILE A 62 4.54 -11.96 -6.78
CA ILE A 62 4.94 -11.30 -8.03
C ILE A 62 4.80 -12.30 -9.18
N ASN A 63 4.29 -11.81 -10.31
CA ASN A 63 4.26 -12.53 -11.58
C ASN A 63 4.54 -11.54 -12.73
N GLY A 64 5.77 -11.57 -13.25
CA GLY A 64 6.22 -10.65 -14.29
C GLY A 64 6.20 -9.20 -13.80
N ARG A 65 5.40 -8.35 -14.45
CA ARG A 65 5.22 -6.93 -14.05
C ARG A 65 4.14 -6.73 -13.00
N ARG A 66 3.38 -7.76 -12.64
CA ARG A 66 2.25 -7.62 -11.71
C ARG A 66 2.63 -8.15 -10.34
N GLY A 67 2.19 -7.44 -9.31
CA GLY A 67 2.33 -7.85 -7.92
C GLY A 67 0.99 -7.80 -7.19
N THR A 68 0.78 -8.70 -6.25
CA THR A 68 -0.33 -8.66 -5.31
C THR A 68 0.23 -8.66 -3.89
N LEU A 69 0.11 -7.52 -3.21
CA LEU A 69 0.48 -7.39 -1.80
C LEU A 69 -0.76 -7.64 -0.95
N ASN A 70 -0.74 -8.73 -0.20
CA ASN A 70 -1.78 -9.11 0.74
C ASN A 70 -1.35 -8.73 2.15
N ILE A 71 -2.14 -7.90 2.82
CA ILE A 71 -1.90 -7.47 4.20
C ILE A 71 -3.01 -8.03 5.08
N VAL A 72 -2.63 -8.84 6.07
CA VAL A 72 -3.54 -9.39 7.07
C VAL A 72 -3.32 -8.68 8.40
N THR A 73 -4.39 -8.17 9.00
CA THR A 73 -4.35 -7.43 10.26
C THR A 73 -5.36 -7.99 11.27
N ARG A 74 -5.05 -7.93 12.57
CA ARG A 74 -6.02 -8.24 13.63
C ARG A 74 -7.05 -7.12 13.81
N GLU A 75 -6.62 -5.87 13.68
CA GLU A 75 -7.51 -4.72 13.68
C GLU A 75 -8.06 -4.43 12.28
N HIS A 76 -9.04 -3.53 12.21
CA HIS A 76 -9.58 -3.05 10.95
C HIS A 76 -8.47 -2.55 10.01
N ALA A 77 -8.53 -2.95 8.75
CA ALA A 77 -7.53 -2.67 7.72
C ALA A 77 -7.11 -1.19 7.61
N MET A 78 -8.06 -0.29 7.85
CA MET A 78 -7.86 1.17 7.79
C MET A 78 -7.66 1.82 9.18
N SER A 79 -7.29 1.06 10.21
CA SER A 79 -7.00 1.66 11.51
C SER A 79 -5.74 2.54 11.43
N GLY A 80 -5.68 3.57 12.28
CA GLY A 80 -4.52 4.46 12.37
C GLY A 80 -3.21 3.73 12.72
N VAL A 81 -3.30 2.54 13.31
CA VAL A 81 -2.17 1.65 13.62
C VAL A 81 -1.61 0.99 12.37
N ASN A 82 -2.48 0.57 11.44
CA ASN A 82 -2.10 -0.21 10.26
C ASN A 82 -1.65 0.66 9.08
N TYR A 83 -2.06 1.93 9.04
CA TYR A 83 -1.76 2.83 7.94
C TYR A 83 -0.26 3.12 7.77
N PRO A 84 0.50 3.48 8.84
CA PRO A 84 1.96 3.64 8.73
C PRO A 84 2.65 2.34 8.29
N MET A 85 2.17 1.19 8.77
CA MET A 85 2.74 -0.12 8.41
C MET A 85 2.50 -0.47 6.95
N THR A 86 1.31 -0.18 6.43
CA THR A 86 0.98 -0.34 4.99
C THR A 86 1.91 0.49 4.12
N TYR A 87 2.20 1.74 4.51
CA TYR A 87 3.13 2.59 3.77
C TYR A 87 4.58 2.15 3.88
N LYS A 88 4.97 1.61 5.04
CA LYS A 88 6.26 0.94 5.20
C LYS A 88 6.37 -0.26 4.26
N CYS A 89 5.31 -1.05 4.08
CA CYS A 89 5.30 -2.13 3.07
C CYS A 89 5.57 -1.58 1.67
N PHE A 90 4.90 -0.48 1.27
CA PHE A 90 5.14 0.11 -0.04
C PHE A 90 6.59 0.57 -0.23
N ARG A 91 7.22 1.20 0.79
CA ARG A 91 8.66 1.52 0.76
C ARG A 91 9.50 0.28 0.51
N ILE A 92 9.37 -0.74 1.37
CA ILE A 92 10.17 -1.98 1.28
C ILE A 92 10.01 -2.61 -0.11
N VAL A 93 8.78 -2.71 -0.60
CA VAL A 93 8.53 -3.28 -1.94
C VAL A 93 9.24 -2.45 -3.00
N ASN A 94 9.10 -1.12 -2.98
CA ASN A 94 9.68 -0.24 -3.99
C ASN A 94 11.20 -0.21 -3.97
N ASP A 95 11.81 -0.17 -2.79
CA ASP A 95 13.24 0.07 -2.63
C ASP A 95 14.05 -1.23 -2.66
N ASP A 96 13.53 -2.29 -2.04
CA ASP A 96 14.28 -3.53 -1.79
C ASP A 96 13.89 -4.66 -2.74
N ILE A 97 12.67 -4.63 -3.30
CA ILE A 97 12.15 -5.74 -4.12
C ILE A 97 12.07 -5.37 -5.60
N GLY A 98 11.50 -4.21 -5.91
CA GLY A 98 11.33 -3.75 -7.28
C GLY A 98 10.57 -2.43 -7.35
N GLU A 99 11.03 -1.54 -8.22
CA GLU A 99 10.43 -0.22 -8.38
C GLU A 99 8.96 -0.32 -8.79
N ILE A 100 8.07 0.28 -8.00
CA ILE A 100 6.64 0.30 -8.27
C ILE A 100 6.33 1.39 -9.29
N TRP A 101 5.64 1.02 -10.37
CA TRP A 101 5.10 1.94 -11.36
C TRP A 101 3.68 2.41 -11.01
N LYS A 102 2.81 1.47 -10.61
CA LYS A 102 1.42 1.76 -10.22
C LYS A 102 0.97 1.00 -8.99
N ILE A 103 0.03 1.60 -8.27
CA ILE A 103 -0.72 1.00 -7.17
C ILE A 103 -2.21 1.15 -7.53
N GLN A 104 -2.95 0.05 -7.54
CA GLN A 104 -4.38 0.02 -7.92
C GLN A 104 -4.68 0.73 -9.25
N GLY A 105 -3.81 0.55 -10.25
CA GLY A 105 -3.93 1.16 -11.57
C GLY A 105 -3.68 2.67 -11.61
N ARG A 106 -3.26 3.29 -10.50
CA ARG A 106 -2.90 4.71 -10.40
C ARG A 106 -1.38 4.88 -10.25
N PRO A 107 -0.79 6.02 -10.68
CA PRO A 107 0.63 6.29 -10.47
C PRO A 107 1.01 6.18 -8.99
N ARG A 108 2.18 5.61 -8.68
CA ARG A 108 2.62 5.42 -7.28
C ARG A 108 2.62 6.72 -6.47
N ASP A 109 2.93 7.85 -7.10
CA ASP A 109 3.06 9.18 -6.46
C ASP A 109 1.71 9.74 -5.97
N TRP A 110 0.60 9.02 -6.22
CA TRP A 110 -0.70 9.33 -5.61
C TRP A 110 -0.82 8.81 -4.17
N TYR A 111 0.11 7.95 -3.76
CA TYR A 111 0.12 7.29 -2.46
C TYR A 111 1.29 7.83 -1.63
N ALA A 112 1.04 8.12 -0.36
CA ALA A 112 2.15 8.08 0.59
C ALA A 112 2.70 6.64 0.60
N PRO A 113 4.02 6.46 0.66
CA PRO A 113 5.06 7.42 1.01
C PRO A 113 5.73 8.14 -0.19
N PHE A 114 5.19 8.02 -1.40
CA PHE A 114 5.83 8.52 -2.63
C PHE A 114 5.37 9.92 -3.05
N ARG A 115 4.25 10.39 -2.49
CA ARG A 115 3.73 11.74 -2.70
C ARG A 115 4.54 12.80 -1.95
#